data_AF-A0A939NWH9-F1
#
_entry.id   AF-A0A939NWH9-F1
#
_cell.length_a   1.000
_cell.length_b   1.000
_cell.length_c   1.000
_cell.angle_alpha   90.00
_cell.angle_beta   90.00
_cell.angle_gamma   90.00
#
_symmetry.space_group_name_H-M   'P 1'
#
loop_
_entity.id
_entity.type
_entity.pdbx_description
1 polymer ?
#
loop_
_entity_poly.entity_id
_entity_poly.type
_entity_poly.pdbx_seq_one_letter_code
_entity_poly.pdbx_strand_id
1 'polypeptide(L)'
;MMSDLITTQHLCRKAVIYIRQSTPHQMVNNQESLRLQYALHQRAGDLGWEDNDIEVIDADLGQSGAAAVHRTGFKDLLARVTLGEVGIVLSYEVTRLARNCSDWYPLLDLCGYRQCLIGDRDGVYDPGSANGRLLLGLKGTISEVELHTLRGRLTAGLLSKAERGELALLLPAGLERDANGIVMKDSNQEVQDRIALIFSAFWELGTVGKVIRSLRNRALHPQIQAHLSPLLVTFRASSPNGDI
;
A
#
# COMPACT_ATOMS: atom_id res chain seq x y z
N MET A 1 -28.25 -7.14 -15.66
CA MET A 1 -28.24 -7.83 -16.96
C MET A 1 -27.12 -8.85 -16.90
N MET A 2 -27.41 -10.14 -17.03
CA MET A 2 -26.38 -11.18 -17.08
C MET A 2 -25.47 -10.87 -18.29
N SER A 3 -24.16 -10.98 -18.11
CA SER A 3 -23.21 -10.80 -19.21
C SER A 3 -23.33 -11.99 -20.16
N ASP A 4 -23.47 -11.73 -21.47
CA ASP A 4 -23.53 -12.77 -22.51
C ASP A 4 -22.24 -13.62 -22.58
N LEU A 5 -21.18 -13.20 -21.89
CA LEU A 5 -19.91 -13.94 -21.79
C LEU A 5 -19.95 -15.07 -20.77
N ILE A 6 -20.86 -15.03 -19.80
CA ILE A 6 -20.91 -16.03 -18.72
C ILE A 6 -21.66 -17.25 -19.22
N THR A 7 -21.06 -18.41 -18.98
CA THR A 7 -21.59 -19.71 -19.41
C THR A 7 -21.67 -20.63 -18.21
N THR A 8 -22.40 -21.74 -18.34
CA THR A 8 -22.49 -22.77 -17.29
C THR A 8 -21.11 -23.31 -16.89
N GLN A 9 -20.18 -23.42 -17.84
CA GLN A 9 -18.81 -23.84 -17.56
C GLN A 9 -18.08 -22.88 -16.60
N HIS A 10 -18.34 -21.57 -16.70
CA HIS A 10 -17.79 -20.59 -15.75
C HIS A 10 -18.43 -20.74 -14.37
N LEU A 11 -19.76 -20.94 -14.32
CA LEU A 11 -20.52 -21.06 -13.07
C LEU A 11 -20.23 -22.36 -12.29
N CYS A 12 -19.80 -23.43 -12.97
CA CYS A 12 -19.34 -24.66 -12.30
C CYS A 12 -17.97 -24.51 -11.59
N ARG A 13 -17.34 -23.34 -11.66
CA ARG A 13 -16.05 -23.01 -11.06
C ARG A 13 -16.23 -21.85 -10.09
N LYS A 14 -15.26 -21.62 -9.21
CA LYS A 14 -15.32 -20.55 -8.20
C LYS A 14 -15.28 -19.16 -8.84
N ALA A 15 -16.01 -18.21 -8.25
CA ALA A 15 -15.78 -16.78 -8.42
C ALA A 15 -14.81 -16.31 -7.32
N VAL A 16 -13.66 -15.79 -7.73
CA VAL A 16 -12.63 -15.33 -6.79
C VAL A 16 -12.56 -13.81 -6.80
N ILE A 17 -12.81 -13.20 -5.65
CA ILE A 17 -12.69 -11.77 -5.40
C ILE A 17 -11.29 -11.50 -4.88
N TYR A 18 -10.46 -10.82 -5.66
CA TYR A 18 -9.10 -10.43 -5.26
C TYR A 18 -9.06 -8.98 -4.80
N ILE A 19 -8.71 -8.79 -3.53
CA ILE A 19 -8.65 -7.47 -2.88
C ILE A 19 -7.19 -7.10 -2.63
N ARG A 20 -6.83 -5.90 -3.09
CA ARG A 20 -5.52 -5.31 -2.89
C ARG A 20 -5.66 -3.88 -2.38
N GLN A 21 -5.22 -3.61 -1.14
CA GLN A 21 -5.10 -2.25 -0.61
C GLN A 21 -3.65 -1.82 -0.44
N SER A 22 -3.43 -0.52 -0.59
CA SER A 22 -2.13 0.12 -0.32
C SER A 22 -2.13 0.67 1.10
N THR A 23 -1.10 0.29 1.87
CA THR A 23 -0.60 0.90 3.11
C THR A 23 -1.37 0.71 4.44
N PRO A 24 -0.64 0.43 5.55
CA PRO A 24 -1.22 0.24 6.90
C PRO A 24 -1.85 1.49 7.54
N HIS A 25 -1.61 2.69 6.98
CA HIS A 25 -2.05 3.96 7.57
C HIS A 25 -3.57 4.21 7.44
N GLN A 26 -4.31 3.33 6.76
CA GLN A 26 -5.77 3.42 6.61
C GLN A 26 -6.53 2.40 7.48
N MET A 27 -5.86 1.62 8.33
CA MET A 27 -6.47 0.49 9.03
C MET A 27 -7.31 0.85 10.27
N VAL A 28 -7.47 2.13 10.63
CA VAL A 28 -8.19 2.50 11.87
C VAL A 28 -9.71 2.59 11.68
N ASN A 29 -10.25 2.64 10.46
CA ASN A 29 -11.70 2.68 10.19
C ASN A 29 -12.09 1.80 8.98
N ASN A 30 -12.17 0.48 9.18
CA ASN A 30 -12.27 -0.55 8.12
C ASN A 30 -13.61 -0.60 7.33
N GLN A 31 -14.36 0.51 7.26
CA GLN A 31 -15.67 0.58 6.60
C GLN A 31 -15.58 0.40 5.08
N GLU A 32 -14.53 0.95 4.45
CA GLU A 32 -14.41 0.91 2.99
C GLU A 32 -14.00 -0.47 2.46
N SER A 33 -13.12 -1.19 3.17
CA SER A 33 -12.75 -2.57 2.81
C SER A 33 -13.98 -3.48 2.86
N LEU A 34 -14.75 -3.37 3.94
CA LEU A 34 -15.99 -4.12 4.12
C LEU A 34 -17.02 -3.78 3.03
N ARG A 35 -17.18 -2.49 2.70
CA ARG A 35 -18.06 -2.03 1.63
C ARG A 35 -17.68 -2.61 0.26
N LEU A 36 -16.38 -2.65 -0.06
CA LEU A 36 -15.88 -3.22 -1.30
C LEU A 36 -16.09 -4.73 -1.37
N GLN A 37 -15.88 -5.44 -0.26
CA GLN A 37 -16.17 -6.87 -0.13
C GLN A 37 -17.65 -7.16 -0.42
N TYR A 38 -18.56 -6.46 0.26
CA TYR A 38 -20.00 -6.63 0.02
C TYR A 38 -20.40 -6.31 -1.42
N ALA A 39 -19.87 -5.23 -2.00
CA ALA A 39 -20.20 -4.85 -3.37
C ALA A 39 -19.75 -5.90 -4.40
N LEU A 40 -18.55 -6.46 -4.24
CA LEU A 40 -18.02 -7.49 -5.16
C LEU A 40 -18.66 -8.86 -4.92
N HIS A 41 -18.99 -9.19 -3.68
CA HIS A 41 -19.73 -10.41 -3.36
C HIS A 41 -21.13 -10.38 -3.95
N GLN A 42 -21.86 -9.29 -3.76
CA GLN A 42 -23.17 -9.08 -4.38
C GLN A 42 -23.06 -9.14 -5.90
N ARG A 43 -22.03 -8.50 -6.47
CA ARG A 43 -21.77 -8.55 -7.92
C ARG A 43 -21.58 -9.98 -8.43
N ALA A 44 -20.84 -10.83 -7.72
CA ALA A 44 -20.67 -12.23 -8.11
C ALA A 44 -22.00 -12.99 -8.11
N GLY A 45 -22.84 -12.75 -7.09
CA GLY A 45 -24.21 -13.28 -7.03
C GLY A 45 -25.09 -12.81 -8.19
N ASP A 46 -25.06 -11.51 -8.50
CA ASP A 46 -25.79 -10.92 -9.64
C ASP A 46 -25.34 -11.49 -11.00
N LEU A 47 -24.11 -11.99 -11.07
CA LEU A 47 -23.54 -12.65 -12.25
C LEU A 47 -23.88 -14.14 -12.33
N GLY A 48 -24.50 -14.71 -11.28
CA GLY A 48 -25.04 -16.07 -11.27
C GLY A 48 -24.26 -17.08 -10.43
N TRP A 49 -23.22 -16.67 -9.68
CA TRP A 49 -22.54 -17.56 -8.74
C TRP A 49 -23.34 -17.75 -7.46
N GLU A 50 -23.34 -18.97 -6.94
CA GLU A 50 -23.89 -19.25 -5.60
C GLU A 50 -22.93 -18.76 -4.51
N ASP A 51 -23.47 -18.38 -3.34
CA ASP A 51 -22.67 -17.89 -2.21
C ASP A 51 -21.53 -18.84 -1.81
N ASN A 52 -21.75 -20.16 -1.88
CA ASN A 52 -20.74 -21.16 -1.55
C ASN A 52 -19.59 -21.25 -2.58
N ASP A 53 -19.78 -20.67 -3.77
CA ASP A 53 -18.82 -20.63 -4.86
C ASP A 53 -18.11 -19.28 -4.99
N ILE A 54 -18.40 -18.34 -4.09
CA ILE A 54 -17.75 -17.04 -4.02
C ILE A 54 -16.68 -17.06 -2.92
N GLU A 55 -15.44 -16.75 -3.28
CA GLU A 55 -14.33 -16.72 -2.34
C GLU A 55 -13.57 -15.40 -2.40
N VAL A 56 -13.07 -14.93 -1.27
CA VAL A 56 -12.32 -13.68 -1.16
C VAL A 56 -10.87 -13.97 -0.82
N ILE A 57 -9.95 -13.38 -1.59
CA ILE A 57 -8.51 -13.37 -1.32
C ILE A 57 -8.10 -11.95 -0.94
N ASP A 58 -7.77 -11.74 0.34
CA ASP A 58 -7.34 -10.45 0.89
C ASP A 58 -5.98 -10.52 1.61
N ALA A 59 -5.25 -11.63 1.46
CA ALA A 59 -3.95 -11.87 2.10
C ALA A 59 -2.84 -10.85 1.74
N ASP A 60 -3.05 -10.02 0.71
CA ASP A 60 -2.12 -8.98 0.26
C ASP A 60 -2.46 -7.57 0.84
N LEU A 61 -3.38 -7.46 1.81
CA LEU A 61 -3.69 -6.23 2.53
C LEU A 61 -2.49 -5.73 3.37
N GLY A 62 -2.28 -4.41 3.40
CA GLY A 62 -1.26 -3.78 4.27
C GLY A 62 0.20 -3.86 3.79
N GLN A 63 0.50 -4.57 2.70
CA GLN A 63 1.86 -4.67 2.19
C GLN A 63 2.24 -3.42 1.36
N SER A 64 3.04 -2.52 1.93
CA SER A 64 3.59 -1.35 1.23
C SER A 64 4.50 -1.77 0.06
N GLY A 65 4.62 -0.91 -0.96
CA GLY A 65 5.32 -1.13 -2.24
C GLY A 65 6.73 -1.72 -2.19
N ALA A 66 7.40 -1.69 -1.04
CA ALA A 66 8.83 -1.95 -0.91
C ALA A 66 9.21 -3.41 -0.64
N ALA A 67 8.28 -4.25 -0.17
CA ALA A 67 8.56 -5.67 0.06
C ALA A 67 7.92 -6.52 -1.05
N ALA A 68 8.71 -6.83 -2.09
CA ALA A 68 8.32 -7.73 -3.18
C ALA A 68 8.16 -9.20 -2.74
N VAL A 69 8.40 -9.54 -1.46
CA VAL A 69 8.80 -10.89 -1.07
C VAL A 69 7.63 -11.83 -0.73
N HIS A 70 6.41 -11.37 -0.41
CA HIS A 70 5.30 -12.28 -0.10
C HIS A 70 3.92 -11.82 -0.61
N ARG A 71 3.72 -11.79 -1.94
CA ARG A 71 2.36 -11.76 -2.55
C ARG A 71 1.69 -13.13 -2.49
N THR A 72 1.43 -13.63 -1.28
CA THR A 72 0.85 -14.97 -1.09
C THR A 72 -0.56 -15.06 -1.69
N GLY A 73 -1.36 -13.99 -1.58
CA GLY A 73 -2.71 -13.96 -2.16
C GLY A 73 -2.71 -14.02 -3.68
N PHE A 74 -1.85 -13.22 -4.34
CA PHE A 74 -1.75 -13.27 -5.81
C PHE A 74 -1.22 -14.62 -6.33
N LYS A 75 -0.28 -15.24 -5.61
CA LYS A 75 0.24 -16.56 -5.97
C LYS A 75 -0.82 -17.64 -5.84
N ASP A 76 -1.63 -17.58 -4.78
CA ASP A 76 -2.77 -18.46 -4.59
C ASP A 76 -3.79 -18.31 -5.73
N LEU A 77 -4.18 -17.07 -6.05
CA LEU A 77 -5.03 -16.77 -7.20
C LEU A 77 -4.49 -17.39 -8.50
N LEU A 78 -3.22 -17.15 -8.82
CA LEU A 78 -2.59 -17.70 -10.03
C LEU A 78 -2.62 -19.24 -10.03
N ALA A 79 -2.32 -19.88 -8.90
CA ALA A 79 -2.36 -21.33 -8.79
C ALA A 79 -3.77 -21.87 -9.07
N ARG A 80 -4.80 -21.30 -8.46
CA ARG A 80 -6.20 -21.71 -8.64
C ARG A 80 -6.70 -21.53 -10.06
N VAL A 81 -6.36 -20.40 -10.70
CA VAL A 81 -6.64 -20.19 -12.13
C VAL A 81 -5.90 -21.24 -12.96
N THR A 82 -4.63 -21.52 -12.64
CA THR A 82 -3.82 -22.54 -13.33
C THR A 82 -4.41 -23.94 -13.19
N LEU A 83 -5.05 -24.26 -12.06
CA LEU A 83 -5.73 -25.54 -11.84
C LEU A 83 -7.11 -25.61 -12.53
N GLY A 84 -7.60 -24.49 -13.07
CA GLY A 84 -8.91 -24.42 -13.74
C GLY A 84 -10.08 -24.38 -12.77
N GLU A 85 -9.83 -24.01 -11.51
CA GLU A 85 -10.82 -23.97 -10.44
C GLU A 85 -11.64 -22.68 -10.43
N VAL A 86 -11.21 -21.68 -11.21
CA VAL A 86 -11.76 -20.32 -11.20
C VAL A 86 -12.45 -20.04 -12.53
N GLY A 87 -13.72 -19.64 -12.45
CA GLY A 87 -14.52 -19.23 -13.61
C GLY A 87 -14.45 -17.73 -13.87
N ILE A 88 -14.29 -16.93 -12.80
CA ILE A 88 -14.11 -15.49 -12.89
C ILE A 88 -13.21 -14.97 -11.77
N VAL A 89 -12.34 -14.01 -12.09
CA VAL A 89 -11.64 -13.18 -11.13
C VAL A 89 -12.29 -11.80 -11.07
N LEU A 90 -12.74 -11.39 -9.90
CA LEU A 90 -13.32 -10.08 -9.66
C LEU A 90 -12.35 -9.20 -8.88
N SER A 91 -12.27 -7.93 -9.28
CA SER A 91 -11.64 -6.88 -8.49
C SER A 91 -12.43 -5.59 -8.63
N TYR A 92 -12.25 -4.64 -7.72
CA TYR A 92 -12.98 -3.36 -7.82
C TYR A 92 -12.64 -2.60 -9.10
N GLU A 93 -11.36 -2.63 -9.47
CA GLU A 93 -10.82 -2.14 -10.74
C GLU A 93 -9.87 -3.23 -11.24
N VAL A 94 -10.04 -3.69 -12.48
CA VAL A 94 -9.21 -4.77 -13.05
C VAL A 94 -7.70 -4.45 -13.00
N THR A 95 -7.35 -3.17 -13.04
CA THR A 95 -5.96 -2.69 -12.97
C THR A 95 -5.32 -2.87 -11.58
N ARG A 96 -6.10 -3.21 -10.55
CA ARG A 96 -5.59 -3.50 -9.20
C ARG A 96 -5.15 -4.96 -9.01
N LEU A 97 -5.48 -5.85 -9.94
CA LEU A 97 -5.09 -7.27 -9.91
C LEU A 97 -3.56 -7.43 -9.96
N ALA A 98 -2.88 -6.60 -10.77
CA ALA A 98 -1.43 -6.59 -10.91
C ALA A 98 -0.82 -5.27 -10.39
N ARG A 99 0.32 -5.37 -9.72
CA ARG A 99 1.01 -4.21 -9.11
C ARG A 99 1.76 -3.36 -10.13
N ASN A 100 2.03 -3.94 -11.30
CA ASN A 100 2.79 -3.43 -12.42
C ASN A 100 2.32 -4.17 -13.70
N CYS A 101 2.57 -3.57 -14.87
CA CYS A 101 2.29 -4.24 -16.15
C CYS A 101 2.99 -5.59 -16.32
N SER A 102 4.09 -5.86 -15.61
CA SER A 102 4.83 -7.12 -15.74
C SER A 102 4.06 -8.33 -15.23
N ASP A 103 3.22 -8.17 -14.19
CA ASP A 103 2.38 -9.25 -13.66
C ASP A 103 1.00 -9.29 -14.34
N TRP A 104 0.64 -8.24 -15.08
CA TRP A 104 -0.68 -8.07 -15.71
C TRP A 104 -0.86 -8.97 -16.92
N TYR A 105 0.03 -8.87 -17.91
CA TYR A 105 -0.09 -9.65 -19.14
C TYR A 105 0.01 -11.18 -18.91
N PRO A 106 0.90 -11.69 -18.04
CA PRO A 106 0.91 -13.11 -17.71
C PRO A 106 -0.40 -13.60 -17.09
N LEU A 107 -1.06 -12.78 -16.26
CA LEU A 107 -2.39 -13.11 -15.74
C LEU A 107 -3.43 -13.18 -16.86
N LEU A 108 -3.42 -12.21 -17.78
CA LEU A 108 -4.33 -12.22 -18.94
C LEU A 108 -4.12 -13.46 -19.81
N ASP A 109 -2.87 -13.86 -20.05
CA ASP A 109 -2.52 -15.06 -20.82
C ASP A 109 -3.05 -16.32 -20.14
N LEU A 110 -2.81 -16.44 -18.84
CA LEU A 110 -3.27 -17.59 -18.06
C LEU A 110 -4.80 -17.67 -18.04
N CYS A 111 -5.47 -16.55 -17.77
CA CYS A 111 -6.92 -16.49 -17.76
C CYS A 111 -7.52 -16.81 -19.12
N GLY A 112 -6.94 -16.28 -20.21
CA GLY A 112 -7.35 -16.60 -21.57
C GLY A 112 -7.20 -18.09 -21.90
N TYR A 113 -6.06 -18.69 -21.53
CA TYR A 113 -5.81 -20.12 -21.74
C TYR A 113 -6.76 -21.01 -20.91
N ARG A 114 -7.11 -20.59 -19.69
CA ARG A 114 -7.98 -21.35 -18.78
C ARG A 114 -9.47 -21.05 -18.92
N GLN A 115 -9.85 -20.18 -19.84
CA GLN A 115 -11.22 -19.70 -20.00
C GLN A 115 -11.76 -19.16 -18.66
N CYS A 116 -10.94 -18.32 -18.02
CA CYS A 116 -11.29 -17.63 -16.79
C CYS A 116 -11.58 -16.16 -17.15
N LEU A 117 -12.77 -15.70 -16.79
CA LEU A 117 -13.18 -14.32 -17.03
C LEU A 117 -12.51 -13.38 -16.03
N ILE A 118 -12.40 -12.10 -16.40
CA ILE A 118 -12.00 -11.05 -15.48
C ILE A 118 -13.14 -10.04 -15.40
N GLY A 119 -13.51 -9.59 -14.21
CA GLY A 119 -14.55 -8.59 -14.03
C GLY A 119 -14.16 -7.48 -13.07
N ASP A 120 -14.73 -6.30 -13.33
CA ASP A 120 -14.77 -5.19 -12.40
C ASP A 120 -16.21 -4.72 -12.16
N ARG A 121 -16.36 -3.59 -11.48
CA ARG A 121 -17.66 -2.94 -11.27
C ARG A 121 -18.34 -2.55 -12.59
N ASP A 122 -17.57 -2.29 -13.65
CA ASP A 122 -18.08 -1.75 -14.91
C ASP A 122 -18.50 -2.87 -15.87
N GLY A 123 -17.80 -4.02 -15.84
CA GLY A 123 -18.04 -5.07 -16.82
C GLY A 123 -17.33 -6.39 -16.54
N VAL A 124 -17.66 -7.38 -17.38
CA VAL A 124 -16.99 -8.67 -17.46
C VAL A 124 -16.27 -8.74 -18.80
N TYR A 125 -15.05 -9.25 -18.80
CA TYR A 125 -14.15 -9.28 -19.93
C TYR A 125 -13.63 -10.71 -20.10
N ASP A 126 -13.55 -11.14 -21.35
CA ASP A 126 -12.87 -12.39 -21.73
C ASP A 126 -11.43 -12.08 -22.19
N PRO A 127 -10.40 -12.44 -21.41
CA PRO A 127 -9.00 -12.24 -21.78
C PRO A 127 -8.54 -13.07 -22.99
N GLY A 128 -9.27 -14.13 -23.33
CA GLY A 128 -9.02 -14.97 -24.51
C GLY A 128 -9.56 -14.34 -25.80
N SER A 129 -10.51 -13.41 -25.71
CA SER A 129 -11.05 -12.69 -26.86
C SER A 129 -10.17 -11.50 -27.27
N ALA A 130 -10.09 -11.21 -28.57
CA ALA A 130 -9.34 -10.05 -29.08
C ALA A 130 -9.86 -8.72 -28.49
N ASN A 131 -11.19 -8.55 -28.41
CA ASN A 131 -11.82 -7.35 -27.88
C ASN A 131 -11.61 -7.21 -26.36
N GLY A 132 -11.83 -8.29 -25.61
CA GLY A 132 -11.62 -8.27 -24.16
C GLY A 132 -10.16 -8.01 -23.81
N ARG A 133 -9.22 -8.64 -24.52
CA ARG A 133 -7.79 -8.41 -24.34
C ARG A 133 -7.36 -6.97 -24.66
N LEU A 134 -7.89 -6.38 -25.75
CA LEU A 134 -7.63 -4.98 -26.09
C LEU A 134 -8.13 -4.03 -24.99
N LEU A 135 -9.38 -4.21 -24.54
CA LEU A 135 -9.97 -3.39 -23.49
C LEU A 135 -9.21 -3.50 -22.16
N LEU A 136 -8.85 -4.72 -21.76
CA LEU A 136 -8.04 -4.96 -20.57
C LEU A 136 -6.63 -4.33 -20.68
N GLY A 137 -6.03 -4.38 -21.88
CA GLY A 137 -4.77 -3.68 -22.16
C GLY A 137 -4.88 -2.17 -22.03
N LEU A 138 -5.89 -1.57 -22.67
CA LEU A 138 -6.15 -0.12 -22.61
C LEU A 138 -6.43 0.35 -21.18
N LYS A 139 -7.26 -0.38 -20.42
CA LYS A 139 -7.50 -0.09 -19.00
C LYS A 139 -6.19 -0.10 -18.21
N GLY A 140 -5.32 -1.08 -18.45
CA GLY A 140 -3.97 -1.13 -17.87
C GLY A 140 -3.15 0.13 -18.17
N THR A 141 -3.03 0.51 -19.44
CA THR A 141 -2.27 1.72 -19.86
C THR A 141 -2.86 3.00 -19.28
N ILE A 142 -4.18 3.16 -19.28
CA ILE A 142 -4.84 4.34 -18.71
C ILE A 142 -4.49 4.48 -17.22
N SER A 143 -4.55 3.40 -16.46
CA SER A 143 -4.22 3.42 -15.03
C SER A 143 -2.76 3.80 -14.77
N GLU A 144 -1.83 3.38 -15.62
CA GLU A 144 -0.44 3.82 -15.53
C GLU A 144 -0.28 5.34 -15.80
N VAL A 145 -0.97 5.86 -16.81
CA VAL A 145 -0.96 7.29 -17.15
C VAL A 145 -1.59 8.14 -16.04
N GLU A 146 -2.71 7.69 -15.47
CA GLU A 146 -3.36 8.34 -14.33
C GLU A 146 -2.42 8.40 -13.12
N LEU A 147 -1.76 7.27 -12.80
CA LEU A 147 -0.80 7.20 -11.70
C LEU A 147 0.40 8.12 -11.94
N HIS A 148 0.91 8.17 -13.18
CA HIS A 148 1.99 9.08 -13.56
C HIS A 148 1.56 10.55 -13.37
N THR A 149 0.36 10.90 -13.83
CA THR A 149 -0.19 12.25 -13.69
C THR A 149 -0.39 12.64 -12.22
N LEU A 150 -0.94 11.74 -11.40
CA LEU A 150 -1.11 11.94 -9.96
C LEU A 150 0.23 12.17 -9.26
N ARG A 151 1.24 11.34 -9.55
CA ARG A 151 2.60 11.51 -9.02
C ARG A 151 3.20 12.84 -9.44
N GLY A 152 3.07 13.22 -10.71
CA GLY A 152 3.53 14.51 -11.21
C GLY A 152 2.92 15.68 -10.45
N ARG A 153 1.59 15.65 -10.23
CA ARG A 153 0.88 16.68 -9.44
C ARG A 153 1.32 16.73 -7.98
N LEU A 154 1.49 15.57 -7.34
CA LEU A 154 1.97 15.50 -5.96
C LEU A 154 3.38 16.07 -5.84
N THR A 155 4.29 15.69 -6.73
CA THR A 155 5.67 16.21 -6.76
C THR A 155 5.69 17.72 -6.99
N ALA A 156 4.92 18.22 -7.96
CA ALA A 156 4.80 19.65 -8.21
C ALA A 156 4.26 20.41 -6.98
N GLY A 157 3.26 19.85 -6.30
CA GLY A 157 2.73 20.40 -5.05
C GLY A 157 3.76 20.43 -3.91
N LEU A 158 4.58 19.38 -3.77
CA LEU A 158 5.67 19.33 -2.80
C LEU A 158 6.74 20.40 -3.09
N LEU A 159 7.16 20.53 -4.34
CA LEU A 159 8.14 21.54 -4.76
C LEU A 159 7.61 22.96 -4.54
N SER A 160 6.36 23.22 -4.94
CA SER A 160 5.73 24.53 -4.75
C SER A 160 5.59 24.93 -3.28
N LYS A 161 5.30 23.96 -2.39
CA LYS A 161 5.34 24.18 -0.93
C LYS A 161 6.76 24.46 -0.44
N ALA A 162 7.79 23.81 -1.01
CA ALA A 162 9.17 24.03 -0.62
C ALA A 162 9.65 25.44 -1.00
N GLU A 163 9.32 25.90 -2.22
CA GLU A 163 9.66 27.24 -2.71
C GLU A 163 9.09 28.36 -1.83
N ARG A 164 7.89 28.16 -1.25
CA ARG A 164 7.27 29.11 -0.29
C ARG A 164 7.68 28.90 1.17
N GLY A 165 8.54 27.92 1.46
CA GLY A 165 8.90 27.55 2.84
C GLY A 165 7.78 26.85 3.64
N GLU A 166 6.66 26.53 3.00
CA GLU A 166 5.46 25.91 3.59
C GLU A 166 5.54 24.38 3.64
N LEU A 167 6.59 23.77 3.08
CA LEU A 167 6.73 22.32 3.07
C LEU A 167 6.94 21.80 4.51
N ALA A 168 5.83 21.39 5.12
CA ALA A 168 5.80 20.77 6.43
C ALA A 168 6.19 19.29 6.33
N LEU A 169 7.50 19.03 6.29
CA LEU A 169 8.03 17.70 6.61
C LEU A 169 7.98 17.49 8.12
N LEU A 170 7.89 16.22 8.54
CA LEU A 170 8.19 15.86 9.93
C LEU A 170 9.56 16.43 10.28
N LEU A 171 9.60 17.24 11.32
CA LEU A 171 10.85 17.79 11.80
C LEU A 171 11.64 16.69 12.51
N PRO A 172 12.99 16.69 12.39
CA PRO A 172 13.84 15.89 13.25
C PRO A 172 13.50 16.10 14.73
N ALA A 173 13.73 15.08 15.56
CA ALA A 173 13.48 15.18 17.00
C ALA A 173 14.22 16.37 17.62
N GLY A 174 13.50 17.08 18.50
CA GLY A 174 13.94 18.32 19.16
C GLY A 174 13.93 19.58 18.29
N LEU A 175 13.22 19.54 17.17
CA LEU A 175 12.78 20.73 16.43
C LEU A 175 11.25 20.78 16.45
N GLU A 176 10.70 21.98 16.66
CA GLU A 176 9.27 22.27 16.63
C GLU A 176 8.97 23.43 15.68
N ARG A 177 7.72 23.53 15.20
CA ARG A 177 7.26 24.72 14.47
C ARG A 177 6.52 25.63 15.44
N ASP A 178 6.87 26.91 15.44
CA ASP A 178 6.14 27.91 16.21
C ASP A 178 4.75 28.21 15.59
N ALA A 179 3.98 29.11 16.21
CA ALA A 179 2.65 29.51 15.72
C ALA A 179 2.66 30.14 14.31
N ASN A 180 3.82 30.60 13.85
CA ASN A 180 4.02 31.18 12.52
C ASN A 180 4.58 30.16 11.52
N GLY A 181 4.76 28.89 11.93
CA GLY A 181 5.30 27.81 11.10
C GLY A 181 6.83 27.80 10.98
N ILE A 182 7.54 28.66 11.71
CA ILE A 182 9.00 28.77 11.72
C ILE A 182 9.59 27.62 12.53
N VAL A 183 10.61 26.95 11.97
CA VAL A 183 11.30 25.85 12.64
C VAL A 183 12.21 26.39 13.74
N MET A 184 11.97 25.97 14.98
CA MET A 184 12.74 26.31 16.17
C MET A 184 13.20 25.05 16.89
N LYS A 185 14.10 25.19 17.87
CA LYS A 185 14.43 24.09 18.79
C LYS A 185 13.26 23.84 19.74
N ASP A 186 13.07 22.59 20.13
CA ASP A 186 12.10 22.18 21.15
C ASP A 186 12.31 23.01 22.43
N SER A 187 11.24 23.66 22.89
CA SER A 187 11.23 24.50 24.09
C SER A 187 11.66 23.77 25.37
N ASN A 188 11.66 22.43 25.38
CA ASN A 188 12.20 21.64 26.48
C ASN A 188 13.74 21.68 26.49
N GLN A 189 14.30 22.35 27.50
CA GLN A 189 15.75 22.46 27.70
C GLN A 189 16.45 21.10 27.77
N GLU A 190 15.82 20.09 28.35
CA GLU A 190 16.39 18.73 28.42
C GLU A 190 16.57 18.11 27.03
N VAL A 191 15.62 18.36 26.12
CA VAL A 191 15.70 17.90 24.73
C VAL A 191 16.84 18.62 24.00
N GLN A 192 16.97 19.93 24.19
CA GLN A 192 18.06 20.72 23.62
C GLN A 192 19.44 20.26 24.12
N ASP A 193 19.58 20.03 25.43
CA ASP A 193 20.83 19.58 26.06
C ASP A 193 21.22 18.19 25.58
N ARG A 194 20.25 17.27 25.43
CA ARG A 194 20.46 15.93 24.87
C ARG A 194 20.91 16.00 23.42
N ILE A 195 20.35 16.90 22.61
CA ILE A 195 20.79 17.10 21.22
C ILE A 195 22.20 17.66 21.16
N ALA A 196 22.51 18.67 21.97
CA ALA A 196 23.85 19.24 22.07
C ALA A 196 24.89 18.18 22.47
N LEU A 197 24.53 17.29 23.40
CA LEU A 197 25.37 16.17 23.84
C LEU A 197 25.65 15.17 22.71
N ILE A 198 24.67 14.87 21.86
CA ILE A 198 24.87 13.97 20.70
C ILE A 198 25.88 14.60 19.73
N PHE A 199 25.72 15.88 19.42
CA PHE A 199 26.62 16.57 18.50
C PHE A 199 28.03 16.68 19.07
N SER A 200 28.19 17.04 20.35
CA SER A 200 29.52 17.09 20.98
C SER A 200 30.18 15.72 21.02
N ALA A 201 29.43 14.67 21.40
CA ALA A 201 29.94 13.30 21.37
C ALA A 201 30.30 12.84 19.95
N PHE A 202 29.57 13.29 18.93
CA PHE A 202 29.91 12.99 17.54
C PHE A 202 31.19 13.69 17.11
N TRP A 203 31.37 14.96 17.48
CA TRP A 203 32.61 15.70 17.24
C TRP A 203 33.84 15.05 17.90
N GLU A 204 33.67 14.46 19.08
CA GLU A 204 34.74 13.75 19.79
C GLU A 204 35.00 12.33 19.24
N LEU A 205 33.95 11.56 18.93
CA LEU A 205 34.05 10.12 18.66
C LEU A 205 34.09 9.79 17.15
N GLY A 206 33.61 10.69 16.30
CA GLY A 206 33.66 10.63 14.84
C GLY A 206 32.74 9.61 14.18
N THR A 207 32.01 8.77 14.92
CA THR A 207 31.06 7.81 14.34
C THR A 207 29.78 7.65 15.15
N VAL A 208 28.65 7.52 14.45
CA VAL A 208 27.32 7.34 15.05
C VAL A 208 27.27 6.12 15.98
N GLY A 209 27.91 5.02 15.58
CA GLY A 209 27.96 3.79 16.39
C GLY A 209 28.67 3.97 17.73
N LYS A 210 29.76 4.76 17.77
CA LYS A 210 30.46 5.08 19.03
C LYS A 210 29.62 6.02 19.91
N VAL A 211 28.95 7.00 19.31
CA VAL A 211 28.04 7.91 20.02
C VAL A 211 26.89 7.14 20.68
N ILE A 212 26.20 6.26 19.96
CA ILE A 212 25.10 5.45 20.51
C ILE A 212 25.59 4.56 21.66
N ARG A 213 26.77 3.96 21.54
CA ARG A 213 27.37 3.15 22.61
C ARG A 213 27.70 3.98 23.85
N SER A 214 28.28 5.16 23.65
CA SER A 214 28.58 6.12 24.73
C SER A 214 27.32 6.56 25.47
N LEU A 215 26.25 6.86 24.73
CA LEU A 215 24.96 7.28 25.32
C LEU A 215 24.28 6.15 26.10
N ARG A 216 24.29 4.91 25.59
CA ARG A 216 23.77 3.75 26.33
C ARG A 216 24.52 3.49 27.63
N ASN A 217 25.84 3.66 27.63
CA ASN A 217 26.65 3.50 28.85
C ASN A 217 26.30 4.55 29.93
N ARG A 218 25.70 5.68 29.53
CA ARG A 218 25.20 6.74 30.43
C ARG A 218 23.71 6.59 30.77
N ALA A 219 23.11 5.43 30.51
CA ALA A 219 21.67 5.15 30.67
C ALA A 219 20.73 6.09 29.88
N LEU A 220 21.24 6.77 28.87
CA LEU A 220 20.43 7.54 27.93
C LEU A 220 20.03 6.61 26.79
N HIS A 221 18.74 6.29 26.71
CA HIS A 221 18.18 5.40 25.70
C HIS A 221 17.61 6.21 24.51
N PRO A 222 18.37 6.38 23.41
CA PRO A 222 17.80 6.89 22.17
C PRO A 222 16.71 5.94 21.65
N GLN A 223 15.52 6.46 21.42
CA GLN A 223 14.50 5.77 20.63
C GLN A 223 14.82 6.03 19.16
N ILE A 224 15.24 5.02 18.40
CA ILE A 224 15.48 5.18 16.96
C ILE A 224 14.17 4.84 16.24
N GLN A 225 13.44 5.86 15.78
CA GLN A 225 12.34 5.63 14.83
C GLN A 225 12.91 5.54 13.43
N ALA A 226 13.03 4.32 12.92
CA ALA A 226 13.41 4.05 11.55
C ALA A 226 12.20 4.26 10.62
N HIS A 227 11.83 5.50 10.36
CA HIS A 227 11.04 5.79 9.16
C HIS A 227 11.61 6.96 8.38
N LEU A 228 12.15 6.58 7.21
CA LEU A 228 12.69 7.41 6.12
C LEU A 228 14.05 8.06 6.44
N SER A 229 15.10 7.35 6.01
CA SER A 229 16.54 7.70 5.98
C SER A 229 17.38 7.27 7.20
N PRO A 230 18.67 6.87 7.02
CA PRO A 230 19.45 6.15 8.03
C PRO A 230 19.98 6.99 9.22
N LEU A 231 19.49 8.23 9.41
CA LEU A 231 20.16 9.24 10.23
C LEU A 231 19.25 9.96 11.24
N LEU A 232 18.13 9.35 11.65
CA LEU A 232 17.28 9.92 12.70
C LEU A 232 17.42 9.12 14.00
N VAL A 233 18.12 9.69 14.98
CA VAL A 233 18.10 9.25 16.38
C VAL A 233 17.10 10.15 17.12
N THR A 234 16.04 9.58 17.70
CA THR A 234 15.03 10.36 18.43
C THR A 234 15.16 10.12 19.95
N PHE A 235 14.78 11.10 20.77
CA PHE A 235 14.67 10.94 22.22
C PHE A 235 13.31 11.47 22.65
N ARG A 236 12.58 10.71 23.47
CA ARG A 236 11.40 11.20 24.20
C ARG A 236 11.83 11.51 25.63
N ALA A 237 11.32 12.59 26.21
CA ALA A 237 11.46 12.86 27.63
C ALA A 237 10.71 11.77 28.43
N SER A 238 11.35 11.25 29.48
CA SER A 238 10.71 10.34 30.42
C SER A 238 9.90 11.20 31.40
N SER A 239 8.58 11.05 31.44
CA SER A 239 7.79 11.64 32.53
C SER A 239 8.18 10.95 33.85
N PRO A 240 8.50 11.66 34.94
CA PRO A 240 8.84 11.04 36.21
C PRO A 240 7.65 10.46 36.99
N ASN A 241 6.41 10.61 36.51
CA ASN A 241 5.24 10.12 37.25
C ASN A 241 4.46 9.12 36.41
N GLY A 242 4.73 7.85 36.65
CA GLY A 242 3.66 6.87 36.68
C GLY A 242 2.92 7.05 37.99
N ASP A 243 1.62 7.33 37.93
CA ASP A 243 0.63 6.83 38.88
C ASP A 243 -0.79 7.05 38.30
N ILE A 244 -1.41 5.89 38.02
CA ILE A 244 -2.82 5.55 37.69
C ILE A 244 -3.36 5.97 36.31
#